data_AF-A0A673FLL2-F1
#
_entry.id   AF-A0A673FLL2-F1
#
_cell.length_a   1.000
_cell.length_b   1.000
_cell.length_c   1.000
_cell.angle_alpha   90.00
_cell.angle_beta   90.00
_cell.angle_gamma   90.00
#
_symmetry.space_group_name_H-M   'P 1'
#
loop_
_entity.id
_entity.type
_entity.pdbx_description
1 polymer ?
#
loop_
_entity_poly.entity_id
_entity_poly.type
_entity_poly.pdbx_seq_one_letter_code
_entity_poly.pdbx_strand_id
1 'polypeptide(L)'
;MSCVTLVCVTCSHHVCYSRACSRHVCYSKACSHHVCYSRACSRHVCYSKACSHHVCYSRACSRHVCYSKACSHHVCYSRACSRHVCYSKACSHHVCYSRACSRHVCYSKACSHHVCYSRACSRHACHAKACSRHVCYSKVCSRHACYSRACSRHVCYSKACSRHSCYSRTCSRHACYSRACSRHVCYSKACSRHACYSRACLRHVCYSRAC
;
A
#
# COMPACT_ATOMS: atom_id res chain seq x y z
N MET A 1 -20.61 -17.69 13.62
CA MET A 1 -20.01 -17.17 12.38
C MET A 1 -20.82 -15.96 11.93
N SER A 2 -20.32 -14.74 12.11
CA SER A 2 -21.11 -13.55 11.78
C SER A 2 -20.71 -13.00 10.42
N CYS A 3 -21.64 -13.08 9.46
CA CYS A 3 -21.63 -12.25 8.26
C CYS A 3 -22.25 -10.91 8.63
N VAL A 4 -21.45 -9.85 8.68
CA VAL A 4 -21.94 -8.49 8.96
C VAL A 4 -21.92 -7.72 7.64
N THR A 5 -23.09 -7.27 7.19
CA THR A 5 -23.21 -6.35 6.07
C THR A 5 -23.83 -5.06 6.58
N LEU A 6 -23.08 -3.96 6.48
CA LEU A 6 -23.55 -2.62 6.79
C LEU A 6 -23.68 -1.82 5.49
N VAL A 7 -24.81 -1.15 5.31
CA VAL A 7 -25.01 -0.14 4.27
C VAL A 7 -25.48 1.13 4.95
N CYS A 8 -24.76 2.23 4.78
CA CYS A 8 -25.11 3.54 5.35
C CYS A 8 -25.08 4.62 4.27
N VAL A 9 -26.02 5.57 4.31
CA VAL A 9 -25.96 6.74 3.42
C VAL A 9 -24.89 7.70 3.96
N THR A 10 -25.05 8.13 5.20
CA THR A 10 -24.11 8.95 5.96
C THR A 10 -23.87 8.30 7.31
N CYS A 11 -22.62 8.31 7.77
CA CYS A 11 -22.27 7.78 9.09
C CYS A 11 -21.15 8.63 9.70
N SER A 12 -21.40 9.25 10.85
CA SER A 12 -20.35 9.99 11.56
C SER A 12 -19.28 9.04 12.07
N HIS A 13 -19.68 7.96 12.76
CA HIS A 13 -18.79 6.94 13.30
C HIS A 13 -19.38 5.54 13.14
N HIS A 14 -18.61 4.64 12.53
CA HIS A 14 -18.88 3.22 12.53
C HIS A 14 -17.71 2.47 13.15
N VAL A 15 -17.96 1.74 14.23
CA VAL A 15 -16.93 0.95 14.91
C VAL A 15 -17.38 -0.50 15.00
N CYS A 16 -16.60 -1.42 14.43
CA CYS A 16 -16.82 -2.86 14.52
C CYS A 16 -15.75 -3.55 15.36
N TYR A 17 -16.18 -4.39 16.30
CA TYR A 17 -15.31 -5.29 17.04
C TYR A 17 -15.75 -6.73 16.80
N SER A 18 -14.82 -7.60 16.41
CA SER A 18 -15.10 -9.03 16.23
C SER A 18 -13.93 -9.92 16.66
N ARG A 19 -14.22 -11.03 17.33
CA ARG A 19 -13.21 -12.08 17.57
C ARG A 19 -12.94 -12.86 16.29
N ALA A 20 -14.00 -13.37 15.67
CA ALA A 20 -13.92 -14.10 14.42
C ALA A 20 -15.04 -13.63 13.49
N CYS A 21 -14.69 -13.26 12.27
CA CYS A 21 -15.63 -12.85 11.25
C CYS A 21 -15.31 -13.58 9.95
N SER A 22 -16.26 -14.36 9.45
CA SER A 22 -16.13 -14.97 8.11
C SER A 22 -16.15 -13.88 7.04
N ARG A 23 -17.06 -12.91 7.18
CA ARG A 23 -17.21 -11.83 6.22
C ARG A 23 -17.76 -10.55 6.85
N HIS A 24 -17.02 -9.46 6.69
CA HIS A 24 -17.46 -8.11 7.03
C HIS A 24 -17.51 -7.26 5.76
N VAL A 25 -18.67 -6.68 5.46
CA VAL A 25 -18.86 -5.81 4.31
C VAL A 25 -19.47 -4.49 4.76
N CYS A 26 -18.84 -3.37 4.43
CA CYS A 26 -19.38 -2.04 4.66
C CYS A 26 -19.53 -1.29 3.32
N TYR A 27 -20.71 -0.69 3.11
CA TYR A 27 -20.97 0.26 2.05
C TYR A 27 -21.38 1.60 2.68
N SER A 28 -20.73 2.69 2.26
CA SER A 28 -21.12 4.05 2.67
C SER A 28 -21.08 5.04 1.50
N LYS A 29 -22.02 6.01 1.45
CA LYS A 29 -21.77 7.20 0.59
C LYS A 29 -20.76 8.10 1.27
N ALA A 30 -21.01 8.47 2.53
CA ALA A 30 -20.07 9.25 3.33
C ALA A 30 -19.88 8.64 4.71
N CYS A 31 -18.63 8.56 5.18
CA CYS A 31 -18.32 8.16 6.53
C CYS A 31 -17.17 8.99 7.11
N SER A 32 -17.37 9.69 8.21
CA SER A 32 -16.26 10.45 8.81
C SER A 32 -15.23 9.48 9.39
N HIS A 33 -15.65 8.51 10.20
CA HIS A 33 -14.76 7.49 10.77
C HIS A 33 -15.33 6.09 10.64
N HIS A 34 -14.61 5.22 9.93
CA HIS A 34 -14.87 3.78 9.88
C HIS A 34 -13.70 3.04 10.52
N VAL A 35 -13.94 2.43 11.67
CA VAL A 35 -12.92 1.71 12.43
C VAL A 35 -13.34 0.25 12.58
N CYS A 36 -12.45 -0.69 12.23
CA CYS A 36 -12.71 -2.11 12.47
C CYS A 36 -11.57 -2.78 13.19
N TYR A 37 -11.91 -3.55 14.22
CA TYR A 37 -11.02 -4.40 14.98
C TYR A 37 -11.47 -5.85 14.83
N SER A 38 -10.54 -6.70 14.40
CA SER A 38 -10.77 -8.14 14.31
C SER A 38 -9.58 -8.95 14.82
N ARG A 39 -9.80 -10.04 15.57
CA ARG A 39 -8.71 -11.02 15.78
C ARG A 39 -8.51 -11.84 14.51
N ALA A 40 -9.58 -12.42 13.97
CA ALA A 40 -9.55 -13.17 12.72
C ALA A 40 -10.67 -12.70 11.78
N CYS A 41 -10.31 -12.35 10.55
CA CYS A 41 -11.27 -12.01 9.51
C CYS A 41 -10.91 -12.72 8.20
N SER A 42 -11.77 -13.61 7.71
CA SER A 42 -11.50 -14.25 6.41
C SER A 42 -11.62 -13.23 5.29
N ARG A 43 -12.63 -12.34 5.35
CA ARG A 43 -12.82 -11.31 4.34
C ARG A 43 -13.40 -10.01 4.90
N HIS A 44 -12.65 -8.93 4.78
CA HIS A 44 -13.08 -7.57 5.08
C HIS A 44 -13.18 -6.77 3.79
N VAL A 45 -14.33 -6.18 3.51
CA VAL A 45 -14.57 -5.37 2.31
C VAL A 45 -15.22 -4.06 2.70
N CYS A 46 -14.60 -2.94 2.33
CA CYS A 46 -15.20 -1.62 2.49
C CYS A 46 -15.29 -0.89 1.16
N TYR A 47 -16.47 -0.33 0.89
CA TYR A 47 -16.73 0.57 -0.22
C TYR A 47 -17.23 1.89 0.34
N SER A 48 -16.55 2.99 -0.01
CA SER A 48 -17.00 4.34 0.33
C SER A 48 -16.93 5.27 -0.89
N LYS A 49 -17.85 6.22 -1.03
CA LYS A 49 -17.59 7.36 -1.94
C LYS A 49 -16.62 8.32 -1.27
N ALA A 50 -16.93 8.77 -0.06
CA ALA A 50 -16.08 9.64 0.74
C ALA A 50 -15.85 9.02 2.12
N CYS A 51 -14.60 9.00 2.58
CA CYS A 51 -14.28 8.61 3.95
C CYS A 51 -13.14 9.46 4.51
N SER A 52 -13.36 10.17 5.62
CA SER A 52 -12.28 10.95 6.21
C SER A 52 -11.21 10.03 6.79
N HIS A 53 -11.62 9.06 7.62
CA HIS A 53 -10.72 8.09 8.24
C HIS A 53 -11.25 6.66 8.12
N HIS A 54 -10.51 5.80 7.43
CA HIS A 54 -10.74 4.36 7.41
C HIS A 54 -9.59 3.66 8.13
N VAL A 55 -9.88 3.00 9.24
CA VAL A 55 -8.89 2.33 10.07
C VAL A 55 -9.26 0.86 10.25
N CYS A 56 -8.37 -0.05 9.89
CA CYS A 56 -8.55 -1.47 10.10
C CYS A 56 -7.39 -2.06 10.91
N TYR A 57 -7.72 -2.73 12.00
CA TYR A 57 -6.81 -3.54 12.81
C TYR A 57 -7.22 -5.01 12.73
N SER A 58 -6.28 -5.85 12.32
CA SER A 58 -6.47 -7.30 12.31
C SER A 58 -5.25 -8.03 12.88
N ARG A 59 -5.45 -9.12 13.65
CA ARG A 59 -4.31 -10.05 13.88
C ARG A 59 -4.10 -10.90 12.63
N ALA A 60 -5.15 -11.53 12.14
CA ALA A 60 -5.12 -12.31 10.91
C ALA A 60 -6.25 -11.88 9.97
N CYS A 61 -5.90 -11.55 8.74
CA CYS A 61 -6.87 -11.28 7.69
C CYS A 61 -6.50 -12.00 6.39
N SER A 62 -7.34 -12.93 5.93
CA SER A 62 -7.05 -13.61 4.65
C SER A 62 -7.19 -12.63 3.49
N ARG A 63 -8.21 -11.76 3.51
CA ARG A 63 -8.43 -10.77 2.46
C ARG A 63 -9.02 -9.46 2.98
N HIS A 64 -8.26 -8.38 2.84
CA HIS A 64 -8.71 -7.02 3.09
C HIS A 64 -8.84 -6.28 1.74
N VAL A 65 -10.02 -5.73 1.46
CA VAL A 65 -10.28 -4.96 0.24
C VAL A 65 -10.94 -3.64 0.61
N CYS A 66 -10.32 -2.53 0.21
CA CYS A 66 -10.93 -1.21 0.34
C CYS A 66 -11.01 -0.52 -1.02
N TYR A 67 -12.18 0.05 -1.28
CA TYR A 67 -12.44 0.93 -2.40
C TYR A 67 -12.96 2.26 -1.89
N SER A 68 -12.35 3.35 -2.34
CA SER A 68 -12.82 4.71 -2.06
C SER A 68 -12.76 5.59 -3.30
N LYS A 69 -13.70 6.54 -3.47
CA LYS A 69 -13.43 7.64 -4.42
C LYS A 69 -12.49 8.64 -3.77
N ALA A 70 -12.81 9.10 -2.58
CA ALA A 70 -11.98 10.00 -1.79
C ALA A 70 -11.76 9.43 -0.39
N CYS A 71 -10.50 9.42 0.05
CA CYS A 71 -10.16 9.05 1.42
C CYS A 71 -9.05 9.93 1.98
N SER A 72 -9.29 10.68 3.06
CA SER A 72 -8.24 11.51 3.65
C SER A 72 -7.16 10.62 4.27
N HIS A 73 -7.56 9.66 5.11
CA HIS A 73 -6.66 8.73 5.77
C HIS A 73 -7.16 7.29 5.69
N HIS A 74 -6.37 6.42 5.07
CA HIS A 74 -6.57 4.98 5.09
C HIS A 74 -5.42 4.31 5.85
N VAL A 75 -5.71 3.72 7.00
CA VAL A 75 -4.74 3.04 7.85
C VAL A 75 -5.12 1.58 8.00
N CYS A 76 -4.19 0.68 7.68
CA CYS A 76 -4.37 -0.74 7.92
C CYS A 76 -3.20 -1.29 8.73
N TYR A 77 -3.50 -1.96 9.83
CA TYR A 77 -2.55 -2.72 10.62
C TYR A 77 -2.93 -4.20 10.62
N SER A 78 -1.96 -5.06 10.29
CA SER A 78 -2.13 -6.51 10.33
C SER A 78 -0.91 -7.20 10.92
N ARG A 79 -1.08 -8.28 11.70
CA ARG A 79 0.07 -9.18 11.96
C ARG A 79 0.30 -10.07 10.73
N ALA A 80 -0.76 -10.71 10.25
CA ALA A 80 -0.72 -11.54 9.05
C ALA A 80 -1.84 -11.14 8.10
N CYS A 81 -1.48 -10.88 6.83
CA CYS A 81 -2.46 -10.66 5.78
C CYS A 81 -2.08 -11.39 4.50
N SER A 82 -2.92 -12.32 4.03
CA SER A 82 -2.62 -13.02 2.78
C SER A 82 -2.78 -12.08 1.58
N ARG A 83 -3.83 -11.25 1.59
CA ARG A 83 -4.06 -10.29 0.50
C ARG A 83 -4.66 -8.97 0.99
N HIS A 84 -3.91 -7.90 0.85
CA HIS A 84 -4.37 -6.53 1.08
C HIS A 84 -4.50 -5.80 -0.26
N VAL A 85 -5.67 -5.25 -0.56
CA VAL A 85 -5.92 -4.51 -1.79
C VAL A 85 -6.65 -3.21 -1.51
N CYS A 86 -6.08 -2.12 -1.99
CA CYS A 86 -6.68 -0.79 -1.91
C CYS A 86 -6.81 -0.16 -3.29
N TYR A 87 -7.99 0.40 -3.54
CA TYR A 87 -8.30 1.22 -4.71
C TYR A 87 -8.80 2.59 -4.24
N SER A 88 -8.18 3.66 -4.72
CA SER A 88 -8.64 5.02 -4.49
C SER A 88 -8.60 5.86 -5.76
N LYS A 89 -9.53 6.81 -5.95
CA LYS A 89 -9.30 7.89 -6.92
C LYS A 89 -8.38 8.94 -6.31
N ALA A 90 -8.72 9.44 -5.13
CA ALA A 90 -7.92 10.38 -4.37
C ALA A 90 -7.69 9.86 -2.95
N CYS A 91 -6.44 9.89 -2.49
CA CYS A 91 -6.11 9.60 -1.11
C CYS A 91 -5.00 10.51 -0.57
N SER A 92 -5.23 11.22 0.52
CA SER A 92 -4.18 12.08 1.09
C SER A 92 -3.10 11.21 1.74
N HIS A 93 -3.49 10.29 2.62
CA HIS A 93 -2.58 9.38 3.32
C HIS A 93 -3.07 7.93 3.27
N HIS A 94 -2.26 7.05 2.68
CA HIS A 94 -2.44 5.61 2.76
C HIS A 94 -1.28 4.99 3.51
N VAL A 95 -1.57 4.38 4.67
CA VAL A 95 -0.57 3.78 5.53
C VAL A 95 -0.92 2.31 5.79
N CYS A 96 0.03 1.41 5.50
CA CYS A 96 -0.11 0.00 5.81
C CYS A 96 1.06 -0.49 6.66
N TYR A 97 0.74 -1.19 7.74
CA TYR A 97 1.67 -1.91 8.59
C TYR A 97 1.34 -3.40 8.58
N SER A 98 2.35 -4.22 8.30
CA SER A 98 2.22 -5.68 8.38
C SER A 98 3.47 -6.35 8.99
N ARG A 99 3.30 -7.41 9.77
CA ARG A 99 4.45 -8.30 10.06
C ARG A 99 4.69 -9.23 8.86
N ALA A 100 3.66 -9.90 8.39
CA ALA A 100 3.72 -10.75 7.22
C ALA A 100 2.59 -10.39 6.25
N CYS A 101 2.93 -10.14 4.98
CA CYS A 101 1.95 -9.96 3.93
C CYS A 101 2.33 -10.72 2.66
N SER A 102 1.52 -11.67 2.22
CA SER A 102 1.84 -12.42 0.99
C SER A 102 1.68 -11.53 -0.23
N ARG A 103 0.62 -10.71 -0.29
CA ARG A 103 0.39 -9.79 -1.39
C ARG A 103 -0.27 -8.48 -0.94
N HIS A 104 0.44 -7.39 -1.16
CA HIS A 104 -0.06 -6.03 -0.97
C HIS A 104 -0.17 -5.33 -2.33
N VAL A 105 -1.36 -4.80 -2.65
CA VAL A 105 -1.61 -4.11 -3.90
C VAL A 105 -2.33 -2.80 -3.66
N CYS A 106 -1.78 -1.70 -4.18
CA CYS A 106 -2.41 -0.39 -4.14
C CYS A 106 -2.54 0.19 -5.53
N TYR A 107 -3.72 0.71 -5.82
CA TYR A 107 -4.01 1.48 -7.03
C TYR A 107 -4.59 2.83 -6.63
N SER A 108 -4.00 3.90 -7.14
CA SER A 108 -4.49 5.25 -6.95
C SER A 108 -4.44 6.07 -8.24
N LYS A 109 -5.39 6.99 -8.45
CA LYS A 109 -5.16 8.05 -9.46
C LYS A 109 -4.26 9.12 -8.86
N ALA A 110 -4.61 9.65 -7.70
CA ALA A 110 -3.81 10.61 -6.96
C ALA A 110 -3.60 10.13 -5.52
N CYS A 111 -2.36 10.16 -5.06
CA CYS A 111 -2.04 9.91 -3.65
C CYS A 111 -0.95 10.85 -3.15
N SER A 112 -1.23 11.66 -2.12
CA SER A 112 -0.20 12.57 -1.59
C SER A 112 0.90 11.77 -0.90
N HIS A 113 0.52 10.86 0.00
CA HIS A 113 1.45 10.01 0.76
C HIS A 113 1.00 8.56 0.78
N HIS A 114 1.82 7.68 0.21
CA HIS A 114 1.67 6.24 0.35
C HIS A 114 2.85 5.68 1.13
N VAL A 115 2.57 5.04 2.27
CA VAL A 115 3.57 4.50 3.17
C VAL A 115 3.25 3.05 3.49
N CYS A 116 4.20 2.15 3.26
CA CYS A 116 4.08 0.74 3.58
C CYS A 116 5.26 0.27 4.42
N TYR A 117 4.96 -0.32 5.58
CA TYR A 117 5.92 -0.98 6.45
C TYR A 117 5.61 -2.47 6.53
N SER A 118 6.61 -3.30 6.24
CA SER A 118 6.49 -4.75 6.38
C SER A 118 7.75 -5.36 7.01
N ARG A 119 7.61 -6.42 7.82
CA ARG A 119 8.78 -7.26 8.13
C ARG A 119 9.05 -8.20 6.97
N ALA A 120 8.04 -8.94 6.52
CA ALA A 120 8.12 -9.81 5.36
C ALA A 120 6.97 -9.51 4.39
N CYS A 121 7.31 -9.30 3.12
CA CYS A 121 6.32 -9.19 2.07
C CYS A 121 6.72 -9.97 0.81
N SER A 122 5.94 -10.98 0.40
CA SER A 122 6.29 -11.75 -0.79
C SER A 122 6.10 -10.92 -2.06
N ARG A 123 5.04 -10.11 -2.13
CA ARG A 123 4.77 -9.23 -3.26
C ARG A 123 4.13 -7.92 -2.84
N HIS A 124 4.82 -6.82 -3.11
CA HIS A 124 4.28 -5.47 -2.99
C HIS A 124 4.18 -4.86 -4.39
N ALA A 125 2.99 -4.39 -4.75
CA ALA A 125 2.72 -3.71 -6.00
C ALA A 125 2.00 -2.38 -5.74
N CYS A 126 2.53 -1.29 -6.27
CA CYS A 126 1.90 0.02 -6.22
C CYS A 126 1.77 0.59 -7.64
N HIS A 127 0.58 1.06 -7.98
CA HIS A 127 0.29 1.74 -9.23
C HIS A 127 -0.37 3.09 -8.92
N ALA A 128 0.26 4.18 -9.36
CA ALA A 128 -0.26 5.53 -9.21
C ALA A 128 -0.22 6.28 -10.54
N LYS A 129 -1.21 7.14 -10.84
CA LYS A 129 -0.99 8.14 -11.90
C LYS A 129 -0.10 9.26 -11.36
N ALA A 130 -0.48 9.85 -10.23
CA ALA A 130 0.30 10.86 -9.53
C ALA A 130 0.50 10.46 -8.06
N CYS A 131 1.75 10.54 -7.59
CA CYS A 131 2.06 10.37 -6.17
C CYS A 131 3.08 11.41 -5.71
N SER A 132 2.79 12.19 -4.67
CA SER A 132 3.77 13.16 -4.17
C SER A 132 4.90 12.42 -3.44
N ARG A 133 4.56 11.46 -2.59
CA ARG A 133 5.54 10.67 -1.85
C ARG A 133 5.13 9.22 -1.69
N HIS A 134 5.98 8.33 -2.17
CA HIS A 134 5.87 6.89 -1.98
C HIS A 134 7.04 6.38 -1.12
N VAL A 135 6.74 5.75 0.01
CA VAL A 135 7.74 5.18 0.91
C VAL A 135 7.42 3.72 1.20
N CYS A 136 8.37 2.85 0.90
CA CYS A 136 8.30 1.44 1.26
C CYS A 136 9.47 1.05 2.15
N TYR A 137 9.15 0.48 3.30
CA TYR A 137 10.12 -0.14 4.19
C TYR A 137 9.81 -1.63 4.33
N SER A 138 10.80 -2.47 4.06
CA SER A 138 10.72 -3.91 4.28
C SER A 138 11.98 -4.45 4.93
N LYS A 139 11.89 -5.45 5.82
CA LYS A 139 13.10 -6.24 6.14
C LYS A 139 13.38 -7.21 5.00
N VAL A 140 12.38 -7.97 4.59
CA VAL A 140 12.48 -8.94 3.49
C VAL A 140 11.35 -8.69 2.50
N CYS A 141 11.69 -8.53 1.22
CA CYS A 141 10.70 -8.47 0.15
C CYS A 141 11.10 -9.30 -1.06
N SER A 142 10.31 -10.31 -1.45
CA SER A 142 10.67 -11.12 -2.62
C SER A 142 10.49 -10.33 -3.91
N ARG A 143 9.39 -9.57 -4.05
CA ARG A 143 9.13 -8.71 -5.21
C ARG A 143 8.51 -7.39 -4.80
N HIS A 144 9.21 -6.29 -5.10
CA HIS A 144 8.69 -4.94 -5.00
C HIS A 144 8.56 -4.33 -6.39
N ALA A 145 7.35 -3.93 -6.76
CA ALA A 145 7.04 -3.29 -8.03
C ALA A 145 6.29 -1.97 -7.80
N CYS A 146 6.83 -0.87 -8.34
CA CYS A 146 6.14 0.42 -8.32
C CYS A 146 6.06 0.98 -9.74
N TYR A 147 4.85 1.37 -10.13
CA TYR A 147 4.57 2.03 -11.39
C TYR A 147 3.92 3.38 -11.12
N SER A 148 4.51 4.45 -11.66
CA SER A 148 3.95 5.79 -11.58
C SER A 148 4.04 6.53 -12.91
N ARG A 149 3.07 7.41 -13.23
CA ARG A 149 3.29 8.39 -14.31
C ARG A 149 4.10 9.57 -13.78
N ALA A 150 3.70 10.11 -12.65
CA ALA A 150 4.42 11.18 -11.96
C ALA A 150 4.62 10.81 -10.48
N CYS A 151 5.86 10.90 -10.01
CA CYS A 151 6.20 10.71 -8.61
C CYS A 151 7.22 11.73 -8.13
N SER A 152 6.86 12.65 -7.22
CA SER A 152 7.84 13.65 -6.77
C SER A 152 8.96 12.99 -5.96
N ARG A 153 8.62 12.06 -5.07
CA ARG A 153 9.60 11.32 -4.27
C ARG A 153 9.24 9.85 -4.09
N HIS A 154 10.11 8.97 -4.56
CA HIS A 154 10.03 7.53 -4.34
C HIS A 154 11.20 7.08 -3.46
N VAL A 155 10.91 6.48 -2.30
CA VAL A 155 11.93 5.96 -1.39
C VAL A 155 11.63 4.51 -1.07
N CYS A 156 12.59 3.64 -1.28
CA CYS A 156 12.53 2.24 -0.88
C CYS A 156 13.69 1.87 0.02
N TYR A 157 13.37 1.24 1.14
CA TYR A 157 14.35 0.65 2.03
C TYR A 157 14.06 -0.84 2.18
N SER A 158 15.07 -1.67 1.95
CA SER A 158 15.00 -3.11 2.19
C SER A 158 16.27 -3.63 2.85
N LYS A 159 16.19 -4.59 3.78
CA LYS A 159 17.41 -5.33 4.15
C LYS A 159 17.74 -6.34 3.04
N ALA A 160 16.76 -7.13 2.63
CA ALA A 160 16.89 -8.09 1.54
C ALA A 160 15.73 -7.95 0.56
N CYS A 161 16.04 -7.85 -0.74
CA CYS A 161 15.04 -7.86 -1.80
C CYS A 161 15.44 -8.70 -3.00
N SER A 162 14.67 -9.72 -3.37
CA SER A 162 15.04 -10.55 -4.53
C SER A 162 14.85 -9.79 -5.85
N ARG A 163 13.73 -9.07 -6.01
CA ARG A 163 13.48 -8.23 -7.18
C ARG A 163 12.86 -6.91 -6.79
N HIS A 164 13.53 -5.82 -7.12
CA HIS A 164 13.03 -4.46 -7.01
C HIS A 164 12.86 -3.88 -8.42
N SER A 165 11.67 -3.37 -8.72
CA SER A 165 11.36 -2.80 -10.02
C SER A 165 10.58 -1.49 -9.86
N CYS A 166 11.13 -0.41 -10.38
CA CYS A 166 10.48 0.89 -10.37
C CYS A 166 10.38 1.43 -11.80
N TYR A 167 9.16 1.75 -12.21
CA TYR A 167 8.87 2.42 -13.45
C TYR A 167 8.23 3.76 -13.16
N SER A 168 8.80 4.82 -13.71
CA SER A 168 8.23 6.15 -13.69
C SER A 168 8.34 6.80 -15.07
N ARG A 169 7.35 7.60 -15.49
CA ARG A 169 7.58 8.53 -16.60
C ARG A 169 8.37 9.75 -16.11
N THR A 170 7.95 10.32 -15.00
CA THR A 170 8.61 11.47 -14.37
C THR A 170 8.81 11.19 -12.89
N CYS A 171 10.04 11.37 -12.40
CA CYS A 171 10.32 11.27 -10.97
C CYS A 171 11.33 12.32 -10.51
N SER A 172 10.97 13.23 -9.60
CA SER A 172 11.94 14.26 -9.17
C SER A 172 13.06 13.66 -8.32
N ARG A 173 12.74 12.72 -7.41
CA ARG A 173 13.72 12.02 -6.58
C ARG A 173 13.38 10.55 -6.42
N HIS A 174 14.28 9.69 -6.86
CA HIS A 174 14.22 8.26 -6.61
C HIS A 174 15.39 7.83 -5.71
N ALA A 175 15.08 7.21 -4.58
CA ALA A 175 16.07 6.66 -3.66
C ALA A 175 15.76 5.19 -3.34
N CYS A 176 16.73 4.31 -3.55
CA CYS A 176 16.66 2.92 -3.15
C CYS A 176 17.83 2.56 -2.25
N TYR A 177 17.54 2.00 -1.08
CA TYR A 177 18.53 1.50 -0.13
C TYR A 177 18.28 0.02 0.09
N SER A 178 19.28 -0.80 -0.19
CA SER A 178 19.24 -2.23 0.06
C SER A 178 20.54 -2.73 0.68
N ARG A 179 20.50 -3.69 1.63
CA ARG A 179 21.73 -4.40 2.01
C ARG A 179 22.06 -5.49 1.00
N ALA A 180 21.06 -6.26 0.59
CA ALA A 180 21.18 -7.28 -0.44
C ALA A 180 20.02 -7.17 -1.44
N CYS A 181 20.32 -7.10 -2.73
CA CYS A 181 19.32 -7.14 -3.79
C CYS A 181 19.75 -8.02 -4.97
N SER A 182 19.00 -9.08 -5.30
CA SER A 182 19.41 -9.93 -6.44
C SER A 182 19.19 -9.25 -7.79
N ARG A 183 18.09 -8.50 -7.95
CA ARG A 183 17.81 -7.74 -9.17
C ARG A 183 17.15 -6.41 -8.86
N HIS A 184 17.80 -5.34 -9.25
CA HIS A 184 17.27 -3.98 -9.17
C HIS A 184 17.09 -3.42 -10.58
N VAL A 185 15.86 -3.02 -10.91
CA VAL A 185 15.53 -2.40 -12.20
C VAL A 185 14.85 -1.06 -11.93
N CYS A 186 15.40 0.02 -12.46
CA CYS A 186 14.76 1.32 -12.46
C CYS A 186 14.67 1.87 -13.88
N TYR A 187 13.47 2.28 -14.26
CA TYR A 187 13.21 2.99 -15.50
C TYR A 187 12.55 4.32 -15.18
N SER A 188 13.14 5.39 -15.68
CA SER A 188 12.58 6.73 -15.64
C SER A 188 12.77 7.44 -16.97
N LYS A 189 11.70 7.96 -17.58
CA LYS A 189 11.87 8.79 -18.79
C LYS A 189 12.57 10.12 -18.45
N ALA A 190 12.18 10.76 -17.34
CA ALA A 190 12.85 11.93 -16.78
C ALA A 190 13.00 11.78 -15.27
N CYS A 191 14.22 11.92 -14.74
CA CYS A 191 14.49 11.86 -13.32
C CYS A 191 15.55 12.87 -12.86
N SER A 192 15.19 13.83 -12.00
CA SER A 192 16.14 14.87 -11.58
C SER A 192 17.21 14.37 -10.61
N ARG A 193 16.89 13.41 -9.73
CA ARG A 193 17.86 12.78 -8.83
C ARG A 193 17.58 11.30 -8.64
N HIS A 194 18.56 10.47 -8.95
CA HIS A 194 18.51 9.04 -8.72
C HIS A 194 19.64 8.61 -7.78
N ALA A 195 19.30 8.00 -6.65
CA ALA A 195 20.26 7.40 -5.73
C ALA A 195 19.90 5.92 -5.51
N CYS A 196 20.86 5.03 -5.74
CA CYS A 196 20.73 3.63 -5.41
C CYS A 196 21.94 3.20 -4.60
N TYR A 197 21.70 2.74 -3.37
CA TYR A 197 22.71 2.18 -2.50
C TYR A 197 22.41 0.71 -2.26
N SER A 198 23.34 -0.16 -2.67
CA SER A 198 23.28 -1.59 -2.40
C SER A 198 24.65 -2.10 -1.95
N ARG A 199 24.72 -2.72 -0.77
CA ARG A 199 25.96 -3.36 -0.30
C ARG A 199 26.30 -4.62 -1.11
N ALA A 200 25.28 -5.36 -1.54
CA ALA A 200 25.42 -6.48 -2.46
C ALA A 200 24.28 -6.46 -3.48
N CYS A 201 24.60 -6.31 -4.76
CA CYS A 201 23.63 -6.43 -5.84
C CYS A 201 24.15 -7.27 -7.00
N LEU A 202 23.42 -8.32 -7.37
CA LEU A 202 23.84 -9.22 -8.46
C LEU A 202 23.57 -8.61 -9.84
N ARG A 203 22.41 -7.95 -10.02
CA ARG A 203 22.05 -7.31 -11.29
C ARG A 203 21.38 -5.97 -11.03
N HIS A 204 22.01 -4.89 -11.50
CA HIS A 204 21.50 -3.54 -11.41
C HIS A 204 21.31 -2.95 -12.81
N VAL A 205 20.08 -2.56 -13.15
CA VAL A 205 19.75 -1.94 -14.44
C VAL A 205 19.03 -0.62 -14.16
N CYS A 206 19.64 0.49 -14.55
CA CYS A 206 19.01 1.80 -14.51
C CYS A 206 18.98 2.43 -15.89
N TYR A 207 17.78 2.83 -16.32
CA TYR A 207 17.57 3.58 -17.55
C TYR A 207 16.94 4.92 -17.20
N SER A 208 17.69 5.99 -17.43
CA SER A 208 17.24 7.37 -17.29
C SER A 208 17.55 8.12 -18.58
N ARG A 209 16.50 8.58 -19.28
CA ARG A 209 16.64 9.24 -20.58
C ARG A 209 16.95 10.75 -20.47
N ALA A 210 16.72 11.32 -19.28
CA ALA A 210 17.12 12.66 -18.88
C ALA A 210 17.37 12.63 -17.36
N CYS A 211 18.64 12.80 -16.98
CA CYS A 211 19.09 13.13 -15.63
C CYS A 211 19.76 14.51 -15.70
#